data_AF-A0A8J5P936-F1
#
_entry.id   AF-A0A8J5P936-F1
#
_cell.length_a   1.000
_cell.length_b   1.000
_cell.length_c   1.000
_cell.angle_alpha   90.00
_cell.angle_beta   90.00
_cell.angle_gamma   90.00
#
_symmetry.space_group_name_H-M   'P 1'
#
loop_
_entity.id
_entity.type
_entity.pdbx_description
1 polymer ?
#
loop_
_entity_poly.entity_id
_entity_poly.type
_entity_poly.pdbx_seq_one_letter_code
_entity_poly.pdbx_strand_id
1 'polypeptide(L)'
;MSVSRRVVPLIQRCAYRPLQFRRLISSRAPFQWNDPLDLNSVLTDEERAVQETARSYCQDKLLPRVLDAYRNEHYDRNILREMGELGLLGATIDGYGCSGISSVASGLITREVEKVDSGYRSGMSKRRGGYRDWLPENLSAALA
;
A
#
# COMPACT_ATOMS: atom_id res chain seq x y z
N MET A 1 -65.34 -60.85 24.31
CA MET A 1 -65.92 -60.05 23.21
C MET A 1 -65.10 -58.77 23.05
N SER A 2 -64.99 -58.29 21.81
CA SER A 2 -64.42 -57.00 21.38
C SER A 2 -62.90 -56.91 21.16
N VAL A 3 -62.54 -57.28 19.93
CA VAL A 3 -61.45 -56.72 19.14
C VAL A 3 -61.70 -55.23 18.92
N SER A 4 -60.69 -54.36 19.07
CA SER A 4 -60.61 -53.17 18.22
C SER A 4 -59.17 -52.68 18.06
N ARG A 5 -58.55 -53.10 16.97
CA ARG A 5 -57.42 -52.42 16.36
C ARG A 5 -57.89 -51.06 15.88
N ARG A 6 -57.22 -49.97 16.28
CA ARG A 6 -57.20 -48.74 15.48
C ARG A 6 -55.76 -48.26 15.37
N VAL A 7 -55.11 -48.77 14.33
CA VAL A 7 -53.99 -48.13 13.65
C VAL A 7 -54.52 -46.80 13.14
N VAL A 8 -53.94 -45.68 13.57
CA VAL A 8 -54.22 -44.33 13.06
C VAL A 8 -52.95 -43.85 12.36
N PRO A 9 -53.04 -43.31 11.14
CA PRO A 9 -51.92 -43.33 10.20
C PRO A 9 -50.88 -42.24 10.50
N LEU A 10 -49.62 -42.63 10.35
CA LEU A 10 -48.42 -41.79 10.21
C LEU A 10 -48.44 -41.03 8.89
N ILE A 11 -49.39 -40.12 8.68
CA ILE A 11 -49.32 -39.18 7.55
C ILE A 11 -49.96 -37.87 7.98
N GLN A 12 -49.17 -36.95 8.52
CA GLN A 12 -49.49 -35.54 8.35
C GLN A 12 -48.26 -34.64 8.42
N ARG A 13 -47.99 -34.06 7.25
CA ARG A 13 -47.30 -32.79 7.01
C ARG A 13 -45.78 -32.84 7.06
N CYS A 14 -45.20 -33.38 5.99
CA CYS A 14 -44.03 -32.71 5.40
C CYS A 14 -44.46 -31.25 5.12
N ALA A 15 -44.09 -30.35 6.02
CA ALA A 15 -44.22 -28.92 5.76
C ALA A 15 -43.39 -28.64 4.51
N TYR A 16 -44.06 -28.28 3.41
CA TYR A 16 -43.40 -27.65 2.27
C TYR A 16 -42.77 -26.37 2.81
N ARG A 17 -41.48 -26.44 3.15
CA ARG A 17 -40.65 -25.27 3.42
C ARG A 17 -40.46 -24.66 2.04
N PRO A 18 -41.09 -23.52 1.69
CA PRO A 18 -40.80 -22.90 0.41
C PRO A 18 -39.29 -22.68 0.41
N LEU A 19 -38.62 -23.20 -0.62
CA LEU A 19 -37.25 -22.82 -0.92
C LEU A 19 -37.31 -21.32 -1.15
N GLN A 20 -37.02 -20.58 -0.08
CA GLN A 20 -36.78 -19.15 -0.14
C GLN A 20 -35.55 -19.02 -1.03
N PHE A 21 -35.79 -18.84 -2.32
CA PHE A 21 -34.78 -18.43 -3.27
C PHE A 21 -34.39 -17.03 -2.82
N ARG A 22 -33.49 -16.97 -1.84
CA ARG A 22 -32.90 -15.73 -1.36
C ARG A 22 -32.10 -15.27 -2.56
N ARG A 23 -32.70 -14.37 -3.34
CA ARG A 23 -32.01 -13.63 -4.38
C ARG A 23 -30.82 -13.00 -3.68
N LEU A 24 -29.64 -13.57 -3.85
CA LEU A 24 -28.40 -12.90 -3.53
C LEU A 24 -28.33 -11.78 -4.55
N ILE A 25 -28.97 -10.65 -4.24
CA ILE A 25 -28.64 -9.38 -4.85
C ILE A 25 -27.18 -9.21 -4.44
N SER A 26 -26.27 -9.55 -5.35
CA SER A 26 -24.89 -9.11 -5.23
C SER A 26 -24.99 -7.60 -5.13
N SER A 27 -24.80 -7.07 -3.93
CA SER A 27 -24.63 -5.64 -3.74
C SER A 27 -23.40 -5.29 -4.56
N ARG A 28 -23.61 -4.62 -5.71
CA ARG A 28 -22.50 -4.04 -6.45
C ARG A 28 -21.71 -3.21 -5.46
N ALA A 29 -20.45 -3.55 -5.26
CA ALA A 29 -19.53 -2.68 -4.54
C ALA A 29 -19.59 -1.29 -5.21
N PRO A 30 -19.61 -0.20 -4.43
CA PRO A 30 -19.62 1.14 -5.01
C PRO A 30 -18.39 1.29 -5.89
N PHE A 31 -18.60 1.66 -7.16
CA PHE A 31 -17.52 1.83 -8.10
C PHE A 31 -16.69 3.06 -7.73
N GLN A 32 -15.40 2.86 -7.46
CA GLN A 32 -14.44 3.94 -7.20
C GLN A 32 -13.69 4.29 -8.48
N TRP A 33 -13.87 5.52 -8.96
CA TRP A 33 -13.27 5.96 -10.23
C TRP A 33 -11.75 6.15 -10.14
N ASN A 34 -11.24 6.45 -8.95
CA ASN A 34 -9.81 6.65 -8.66
C ASN A 34 -9.05 5.33 -8.44
N ASP A 35 -9.77 4.24 -8.18
CA ASP A 35 -9.24 2.88 -8.05
C ASP A 35 -10.24 1.84 -8.59
N PRO A 36 -10.41 1.74 -9.93
CA PRO A 36 -11.44 0.89 -10.55
C PRO A 36 -11.31 -0.61 -10.26
N LEU A 37 -10.10 -1.06 -9.92
CA LEU A 37 -9.75 -2.45 -9.67
C LEU A 37 -9.45 -2.74 -8.19
N ASP A 38 -9.70 -1.79 -7.30
CA ASP A 38 -9.48 -1.91 -5.87
C ASP A 38 -8.06 -2.42 -5.53
N LEU A 39 -7.04 -1.73 -6.06
CA LEU A 39 -5.63 -2.01 -5.79
C LEU A 39 -5.35 -2.06 -4.29
N ASN A 40 -6.02 -1.22 -3.49
CA ASN A 40 -5.84 -1.17 -2.04
C ASN A 40 -6.18 -2.49 -1.34
N SER A 41 -7.08 -3.31 -1.89
CA SER A 41 -7.43 -4.63 -1.33
C SER A 41 -6.33 -5.68 -1.50
N VAL A 42 -5.45 -5.51 -2.49
CA VAL A 42 -4.37 -6.45 -2.81
C VAL A 42 -3.09 -6.13 -2.01
N LEU A 43 -2.95 -4.89 -1.57
CA LEU A 43 -1.79 -4.43 -0.83
C LEU A 43 -1.81 -4.88 0.63
N THR A 44 -0.64 -5.25 1.12
CA THR A 44 -0.44 -5.55 2.55
C THR A 44 -0.56 -4.27 3.40
N ASP A 45 -0.87 -4.43 4.69
CA ASP A 45 -1.00 -3.29 5.61
C ASP A 45 0.30 -2.48 5.72
N GLU A 46 1.45 -3.16 5.66
CA GLU A 46 2.78 -2.53 5.66
C GLU A 46 3.02 -1.69 4.39
N GLU A 47 2.69 -2.23 3.21
CA GLU A 47 2.80 -1.49 1.94
C GLU A 47 1.91 -0.25 1.91
N ARG A 48 0.69 -0.34 2.47
CA ARG A 48 -0.20 0.82 2.60
C ARG A 48 0.37 1.86 3.56
N ALA A 49 0.95 1.44 4.69
CA ALA A 49 1.56 2.35 5.66
C ALA A 49 2.77 3.09 5.06
N VAL A 50 3.61 2.38 4.30
CA VAL A 50 4.74 2.98 3.56
C VAL A 50 4.24 3.97 2.51
N GLN A 51 3.21 3.61 1.76
CA GLN A 51 2.61 4.49 0.76
C GLN A 51 2.06 5.78 1.40
N GLU A 52 1.35 5.67 2.52
CA GLU A 52 0.80 6.83 3.22
C GLU A 52 1.92 7.74 3.75
N THR A 53 2.95 7.15 4.36
CA THR A 53 4.13 7.91 4.83
C THR A 53 4.80 8.67 3.69
N ALA A 54 5.02 8.00 2.55
CA ALA A 54 5.60 8.64 1.36
C ALA A 54 4.68 9.75 0.83
N ARG A 55 3.36 9.53 0.82
CA ARG A 55 2.37 10.52 0.39
C ARG A 55 2.40 11.76 1.29
N SER A 56 2.35 11.61 2.60
CA SER A 56 2.40 12.75 3.54
C SER A 56 3.67 13.57 3.34
N TYR A 57 4.84 12.91 3.24
CA TYR A 57 6.09 13.59 2.96
C TYR A 57 6.06 14.39 1.64
N CYS A 58 5.51 13.78 0.58
CA CYS A 58 5.40 14.42 -0.73
C CYS A 58 4.50 15.67 -0.69
N GLN A 59 3.35 15.59 -0.01
CA GLN A 59 2.41 16.72 0.11
C GLN A 59 2.97 17.84 1.00
N ASP A 60 3.58 17.49 2.13
CA ASP A 60 3.99 18.47 3.13
C ASP A 60 5.33 19.15 2.79
N LYS A 61 6.26 18.42 2.15
CA LYS A 61 7.64 18.90 1.93
C LYS A 61 7.96 19.14 0.46
N LEU A 62 7.58 18.22 -0.44
CA LEU A 62 7.97 18.33 -1.85
C LEU A 62 7.08 19.28 -2.64
N LEU A 63 5.76 19.17 -2.48
CA LEU A 63 4.78 19.98 -3.20
C LEU A 63 5.00 21.51 -3.06
N PRO A 64 5.30 22.08 -1.88
CA PRO A 64 5.54 23.52 -1.80
C PRO A 64 6.86 23.96 -2.44
N ARG A 65 7.85 23.07 -2.57
CA ARG A 65 9.19 23.38 -3.10
C ARG A 65 9.29 23.23 -4.62
N VAL A 66 8.47 22.37 -5.22
CA VAL A 66 8.58 21.97 -6.63
C VAL A 66 8.51 23.14 -7.61
N LEU A 67 7.64 24.11 -7.36
CA LEU A 67 7.35 25.18 -8.31
C LEU A 67 8.53 26.16 -8.43
N ASP A 68 9.16 26.51 -7.30
CA ASP A 68 10.34 27.37 -7.29
C ASP A 68 11.59 26.61 -7.76
N ALA A 69 11.75 25.36 -7.30
CA ALA A 69 12.85 24.49 -7.70
C ALA A 69 12.89 24.26 -9.22
N TYR A 70 11.72 24.05 -9.84
CA TYR A 70 11.60 23.86 -11.29
C TYR A 70 11.91 25.15 -12.05
N ARG A 71 11.42 26.30 -11.58
CA ARG A 71 11.62 27.61 -12.24
C ARG A 71 13.07 28.07 -12.19
N ASN A 72 13.75 27.84 -11.08
CA ASN A 72 15.13 28.28 -10.86
C ASN A 72 16.17 27.20 -11.20
N GLU A 73 15.73 26.07 -11.74
CA GLU A 73 16.57 24.90 -12.05
C GLU A 73 17.48 24.46 -10.87
N HIS A 74 16.98 24.63 -9.65
CA HIS A 74 17.76 24.41 -8.43
C HIS A 74 17.24 23.20 -7.66
N TYR A 75 18.10 22.18 -7.54
CA TYR A 75 17.81 20.96 -6.79
C TYR A 75 18.42 21.01 -5.38
N ASP A 76 17.58 21.08 -4.35
CA ASP A 76 18.02 21.02 -2.96
C ASP A 76 18.43 19.58 -2.58
N ARG A 77 19.70 19.41 -2.20
CA ARG A 77 20.27 18.12 -1.77
C ARG A 77 19.73 17.65 -0.42
N ASN A 78 19.18 18.55 0.40
CA ASN A 78 18.60 18.19 1.69
C ASN A 78 17.37 17.29 1.54
N ILE A 79 16.65 17.38 0.41
CA ILE A 79 15.52 16.49 0.09
C ILE A 79 15.94 15.01 0.15
N LEU A 80 17.13 14.68 -0.37
CA LEU A 80 17.63 13.30 -0.34
C LEU A 80 18.01 12.86 1.09
N ARG A 81 18.43 13.80 1.95
CA ARG A 81 18.72 13.49 3.36
C ARG A 81 17.42 13.21 4.13
N GLU A 82 16.42 14.07 3.96
CA GLU A 82 15.09 13.89 4.55
C GLU A 82 14.46 12.54 4.10
N MET A 83 14.54 12.22 2.81
CA MET A 83 14.06 10.92 2.29
C MET A 83 14.84 9.72 2.87
N GLY A 84 16.14 9.88 3.13
CA GLY A 84 16.97 8.84 3.75
C GLY A 84 16.63 8.62 5.22
N GLU A 85 16.40 9.69 5.99
CA GLU A 85 15.98 9.63 7.40
C GLU A 85 14.62 8.95 7.57
N LEU A 86 13.72 9.12 6.59
CA LEU A 86 12.42 8.44 6.55
C LEU A 86 12.49 6.99 6.04
N GLY A 87 13.67 6.50 5.65
CA GLY A 87 13.84 5.13 5.12
C GLY A 87 13.26 4.93 3.71
N LEU A 88 12.98 6.01 2.97
CA LEU A 88 12.43 5.93 1.61
C LEU A 88 13.51 5.60 0.55
N LEU A 89 14.79 5.76 0.92
CA LEU A 89 15.95 5.42 0.09
C LEU A 89 16.48 4.02 0.41
N GLY A 90 16.84 3.25 -0.63
CA GLY A 90 17.39 1.91 -0.42
C GLY A 90 16.38 0.91 0.13
N ALA A 91 15.09 1.22 0.03
CA ALA A 91 13.93 0.42 0.45
C ALA A 91 14.10 -1.10 0.36
N THR A 92 14.64 -1.62 -0.74
CA THR A 92 14.75 -3.07 -1.02
C THR A 92 16.04 -3.73 -0.52
N ILE A 93 16.91 -3.02 0.19
CA ILE A 93 18.18 -3.55 0.69
C ILE A 93 17.95 -4.01 2.15
N ASP A 94 18.29 -5.26 2.43
CA ASP A 94 18.29 -5.80 3.79
C ASP A 94 19.61 -5.44 4.49
N GLY A 95 19.52 -4.89 5.70
CA GLY A 95 20.67 -4.44 6.50
C GLY A 95 21.11 -3.00 6.20
N TYR A 96 22.27 -2.59 6.72
CA TYR A 96 22.87 -1.26 6.51
C TYR A 96 22.00 -0.05 6.91
N GLY A 97 21.05 -0.23 7.83
CA GLY A 97 20.09 0.82 8.21
C GLY A 97 18.98 1.08 7.18
N CYS A 98 18.81 0.19 6.20
CA CYS A 98 17.74 0.24 5.21
C CYS A 98 16.52 -0.60 5.67
N SER A 99 15.32 -0.23 5.22
CA SER A 99 14.07 -0.80 5.71
C SER A 99 13.75 -2.23 5.24
N GLY A 100 14.47 -2.80 4.27
CA GLY A 100 14.23 -4.19 3.80
C GLY A 100 12.80 -4.47 3.31
N ILE A 101 12.14 -3.47 2.71
CA ILE A 101 10.75 -3.55 2.26
C ILE A 101 10.61 -4.17 0.86
N SER A 102 9.39 -4.67 0.59
CA SER A 102 9.05 -5.34 -0.66
C SER A 102 9.31 -4.47 -1.89
N SER A 103 9.56 -5.11 -3.03
CA SER A 103 9.68 -4.42 -4.33
C SER A 103 8.41 -3.63 -4.69
N VAL A 104 7.24 -4.12 -4.27
CA VAL A 104 5.95 -3.46 -4.43
C VAL A 104 5.88 -2.19 -3.60
N ALA A 105 6.22 -2.24 -2.30
CA ALA A 105 6.29 -1.07 -1.43
C ALA A 105 7.20 0.01 -2.02
N SER A 106 8.34 -0.40 -2.57
CA SER A 106 9.25 0.53 -3.22
C SER A 106 8.70 1.15 -4.51
N GLY A 107 7.94 0.38 -5.30
CA GLY A 107 7.18 0.89 -6.44
C GLY A 107 6.13 1.92 -6.00
N LEU A 108 5.45 1.69 -4.88
CA LEU A 108 4.48 2.63 -4.31
C LEU A 108 5.15 3.95 -3.87
N ILE A 109 6.32 3.89 -3.22
CA ILE A 109 7.10 5.10 -2.89
C ILE A 109 7.43 5.88 -4.16
N THR A 110 7.97 5.19 -5.16
CA THR A 110 8.36 5.80 -6.44
C THR A 110 7.17 6.46 -7.13
N ARG A 111 5.99 5.81 -7.08
CA ARG A 111 4.72 6.34 -7.59
C ARG A 111 4.30 7.62 -6.86
N GLU A 112 4.38 7.67 -5.53
CA GLU A 112 3.97 8.87 -4.78
C GLU A 112 4.95 10.04 -5.00
N VAL A 113 6.26 9.78 -5.12
CA VAL A 113 7.25 10.82 -5.43
C VAL A 113 7.07 11.36 -6.85
N GLU A 114 6.84 10.49 -7.83
CA GLU A 114 6.65 10.87 -9.23
C GLU A 114 5.35 11.64 -9.48
N LYS A 115 4.33 11.48 -8.62
CA LYS A 115 3.13 12.33 -8.66
C LYS A 115 3.45 13.81 -8.44
N VAL A 116 4.52 14.14 -7.71
CA VAL A 116 4.94 15.52 -7.48
C VAL A 116 5.81 16.00 -8.63
N ASP A 117 6.94 15.31 -8.85
CA ASP A 117 7.85 15.64 -9.95
C ASP A 117 8.74 14.44 -10.34
N SER A 118 8.94 14.31 -11.65
CA SER A 118 9.78 13.26 -12.24
C SER A 118 11.28 13.45 -11.95
N GLY A 119 11.73 14.69 -11.73
CA GLY A 119 13.10 15.02 -11.34
C GLY A 119 13.47 14.48 -9.97
N TYR A 120 12.58 14.60 -8.98
CA TYR A 120 12.77 13.99 -7.65
C TYR A 120 12.91 12.47 -7.73
N ARG A 121 12.07 11.81 -8.54
CA ARG A 121 12.15 10.36 -8.77
C ARG A 121 13.47 9.94 -9.43
N SER A 122 13.97 10.72 -10.38
CA SER A 122 15.29 10.48 -11.00
C SER A 122 16.43 10.59 -9.99
N GLY A 123 16.39 11.59 -9.10
CA GLY A 123 17.35 11.73 -7.99
C GLY A 123 17.35 10.53 -7.05
N MET A 124 16.16 10.05 -6.67
CA MET A 124 15.99 8.86 -5.83
C MET A 124 16.53 7.59 -6.49
N SER A 125 16.28 7.38 -7.79
CA SER A 125 16.73 6.18 -8.51
C SER A 125 18.26 6.08 -8.61
N LYS A 126 18.95 7.21 -8.85
CA LYS A 126 20.42 7.23 -8.91
C LYS A 126 21.04 6.89 -7.54
N ARG A 127 20.35 7.22 -6.45
CA ARG A 127 20.79 7.01 -5.07
C ARG A 127 20.58 5.58 -4.56
N ARG A 128 19.88 4.74 -5.33
CA ARG A 128 19.47 3.40 -4.92
C ARG A 128 20.62 2.38 -4.94
N GLY A 129 21.72 2.69 -5.64
CA GLY A 129 22.96 1.91 -5.64
C GLY A 129 24.13 2.74 -5.12
N GLY A 130 24.50 2.57 -3.85
CA GLY A 130 25.75 3.10 -3.29
C GLY A 130 25.58 4.19 -2.24
N TYR A 131 25.55 3.78 -0.96
CA TYR A 131 25.72 4.66 0.20
C TYR A 131 27.20 5.04 0.47
N ARG A 132 28.15 4.47 -0.27
CA ARG A 132 29.60 4.58 -0.02
C ARG A 132 30.18 5.97 -0.26
N ASP A 133 29.65 6.72 -1.22
CA ASP A 133 30.33 7.93 -1.71
C ASP A 133 29.91 9.23 -0.98
N TRP A 134 29.01 9.16 0.01
CA TRP A 134 28.36 10.34 0.59
C TRP A 134 28.11 10.31 2.09
N LEU A 135 28.52 9.24 2.79
CA LEU A 135 28.66 9.33 4.24
C LEU A 135 29.86 10.24 4.54
N PRO A 136 29.75 11.22 5.46
CA PRO A 136 30.94 11.88 5.97
C PRO A 136 31.88 10.79 6.52
N GLU A 137 33.19 10.92 6.26
CA GLU A 137 34.20 9.87 6.52
C GLU A 137 34.17 9.31 7.96
N ASN A 138 33.62 10.08 8.90
CA ASN A 138 33.50 9.76 10.32
C ASN A 138 32.40 8.74 10.69
N LEU A 139 31.49 8.36 9.78
CA LEU A 139 30.45 7.34 10.05
C LEU A 139 30.74 5.98 9.43
N SER A 140 31.81 5.85 8.65
CA SER A 140 32.25 4.55 8.10
C SER A 140 32.74 3.57 9.18
N ALA A 141 33.16 4.08 10.35
CA ALA A 141 33.70 3.29 11.45
C ALA A 141 32.64 2.77 12.45
N ALA A 142 31.41 3.27 12.40
CA ALA A 142 30.34 2.86 13.34
C ALA A 142 29.53 1.65 12.85
N LEU A 143 29.78 1.18 11.63
CA LEU A 143 29.07 0.08 10.98
C LEU A 143 30.02 -1.05 10.53
N ALA A 144 31.12 -1.24 11.25
CA ALA A 144 31.97 -2.42 11.19
C ALA A 144 31.76 -3.28 12.45
#